data_AF-A0A920AV44-F1
#
_entry.id   AF-A0A920AV44-F1
#
_cell.length_a   1.000
_cell.length_b   1.000
_cell.length_c   1.000
_cell.angle_alpha   90.00
_cell.angle_beta   90.00
_cell.angle_gamma   90.00
#
_symmetry.space_group_name_H-M   'P 1'
#
loop_
_entity.id
_entity.type
_entity.pdbx_description
1 polymer ?
#
loop_
_entity_poly.entity_id
_entity_poly.type
_entity_poly.pdbx_seq_one_letter_code
_entity_poly.pdbx_strand_id
1 'polypeptide(L)'
;MSISSNLPIRGSVYSIEEDHVNSNLIFCGTEFGVFFSPDSGGNWKELANGLPTIAVRDIAIQRRENDLVLGTFGRGFYVLDDYSVLRSIENSDKESCCTNI
;
A
#
# COMPACT_ATOMS: atom_id res chain seq x y z
N MET A 1 10.50 -2.16 -16.90
CA MET A 1 10.81 -2.37 -15.47
C MET A 1 9.60 -3.06 -14.86
N SER A 2 9.79 -4.16 -14.12
CA SER A 2 8.67 -4.83 -13.43
C SER A 2 8.56 -4.26 -12.02
N ILE A 3 7.36 -3.82 -11.64
CA ILE A 3 7.05 -3.32 -10.28
C ILE A 3 6.42 -4.40 -9.40
N SER A 4 6.52 -5.66 -9.81
CA SER A 4 5.91 -6.81 -9.14
C SER A 4 6.75 -7.37 -7.98
N SER A 5 7.90 -6.76 -7.67
CA SER A 5 8.83 -7.24 -6.67
C SER A 5 8.12 -7.38 -5.32
N ASN A 6 7.97 -8.60 -4.81
CA ASN A 6 7.36 -8.90 -3.50
C ASN A 6 5.82 -8.76 -3.38
N LEU A 7 5.09 -8.63 -4.49
CA LEU A 7 3.63 -8.87 -4.45
C LEU A 7 3.35 -10.37 -4.27
N PRO A 8 2.29 -10.75 -3.53
CA PRO A 8 1.93 -12.16 -3.39
C PRO A 8 1.77 -12.81 -4.77
N ILE A 9 2.39 -13.98 -4.95
CA ILE A 9 2.45 -14.70 -6.23
C ILE A 9 1.07 -15.13 -6.74
N ARG A 10 0.07 -15.04 -5.86
CA ARG A 10 -1.34 -15.33 -6.10
C ARG A 10 -2.12 -14.05 -5.80
N GLY A 11 -3.02 -13.70 -6.70
CA GLY A 11 -3.90 -12.53 -6.59
C GLY A 11 -3.65 -11.53 -7.71
N SER A 12 -4.73 -11.08 -8.34
CA SER A 12 -4.65 -9.99 -9.32
C SER A 12 -4.58 -8.64 -8.60
N VAL A 13 -3.76 -7.74 -9.13
CA VAL A 13 -3.85 -6.31 -8.81
C VAL A 13 -5.00 -5.73 -9.62
N TYR A 14 -5.92 -5.05 -8.95
CA TYR A 14 -7.10 -4.44 -9.59
C TYR A 14 -6.95 -2.94 -9.78
N SER A 15 -6.30 -2.26 -8.84
CA SER A 15 -6.12 -0.82 -8.87
C SER A 15 -4.76 -0.44 -8.29
N ILE A 16 -4.16 0.64 -8.80
CA ILE A 16 -2.89 1.20 -8.36
C ILE A 16 -3.06 2.71 -8.37
N GLU A 17 -2.70 3.36 -7.28
CA GLU A 17 -2.76 4.83 -7.15
C GLU A 17 -1.46 5.35 -6.52
N GLU A 18 -1.00 6.50 -7.01
CA GLU A 18 0.23 7.15 -6.55
C GLU A 18 -0.12 8.33 -5.64
N ASP A 19 0.66 8.52 -4.58
CA ASP A 19 0.50 9.69 -3.73
C ASP A 19 0.80 10.99 -4.50
N HIS A 20 -0.09 11.97 -4.33
CA HIS A 20 -0.02 13.25 -5.02
C HIS A 20 1.09 14.19 -4.50
N VAL A 21 1.74 13.87 -3.37
CA VAL A 21 2.85 14.64 -2.80
C VAL A 21 4.18 13.92 -2.98
N ASN A 22 4.23 12.62 -2.69
CA ASN A 22 5.42 11.80 -2.81
C ASN A 22 5.21 10.69 -3.85
N SER A 23 5.81 10.87 -5.04
CA SER A 23 5.73 9.91 -6.14
C SER A 23 6.33 8.52 -5.85
N ASN A 24 7.08 8.40 -4.76
CA ASN A 24 7.62 7.12 -4.33
C ASN A 24 6.62 6.29 -3.53
N LEU A 25 5.58 6.92 -2.98
CA LEU A 25 4.54 6.23 -2.22
C LEU A 25 3.42 5.79 -3.18
N ILE A 26 3.30 4.48 -3.37
CA ILE A 26 2.30 3.87 -4.25
C ILE A 26 1.40 2.94 -3.44
N PHE A 27 0.11 2.95 -3.73
CA PHE A 27 -0.90 2.06 -3.18
C PHE A 27 -1.34 1.07 -4.25
N CYS A 28 -1.61 -0.18 -3.86
CA CYS A 28 -2.23 -1.15 -4.74
C CYS A 28 -3.35 -1.94 -4.05
N GLY A 29 -4.44 -2.10 -4.78
CA GLY A 29 -5.61 -2.90 -4.40
C GLY A 29 -5.49 -4.28 -5.03
N THR A 30 -5.57 -5.31 -4.21
CA THR A 30 -5.44 -6.71 -4.64
C THR A 30 -6.67 -7.51 -4.22
N GLU A 31 -6.74 -8.77 -4.65
CA GLU A 31 -7.74 -9.73 -4.19
C GLU A 31 -7.69 -10.02 -2.69
N PHE A 32 -6.54 -9.81 -2.05
CA PHE A 32 -6.31 -10.16 -0.64
C PHE A 32 -6.33 -8.95 0.31
N GLY A 33 -6.39 -7.74 -0.23
CA GLY A 33 -6.37 -6.51 0.56
C GLY A 33 -5.66 -5.37 -0.17
N VAL A 34 -5.27 -4.36 0.58
CA VAL A 34 -4.51 -3.22 0.07
C VAL A 34 -3.08 -3.24 0.59
N PHE A 35 -2.15 -2.93 -0.30
CA PHE A 35 -0.73 -2.84 0.01
C PHE A 35 -0.24 -1.45 -0.37
N PHE A 36 0.83 -1.00 0.27
CA PHE A 36 1.52 0.22 -0.08
C PHE A 36 3.02 -0.03 -0.22
N SER A 37 3.67 0.77 -1.05
CA SER A 37 5.11 0.71 -1.29
C SER A 37 5.67 2.12 -1.11
N PRO A 38 6.63 2.33 -0.20
CA PRO A 38 7.28 3.63 -0.01
C PRO A 38 8.47 3.86 -0.98
N ASP A 39 8.79 2.88 -1.83
CA ASP A 39 9.94 2.88 -2.76
C ASP A 39 9.55 2.58 -4.21
N SER A 40 8.45 3.17 -4.67
CA SER A 40 7.98 3.11 -6.06
C SER A 40 7.72 1.69 -6.59
N GLY A 41 7.30 0.77 -5.73
CA GLY A 41 7.05 -0.63 -6.07
C GLY A 41 8.27 -1.56 -5.93
N GLY A 42 9.33 -1.10 -5.25
CA GLY A 42 10.47 -1.93 -4.89
C GLY A 42 10.11 -2.98 -3.81
N ASN A 43 9.34 -2.55 -2.81
CA ASN A 43 8.85 -3.36 -1.70
C ASN A 43 7.40 -3.00 -1.37
N TRP A 44 6.56 -4.01 -1.19
CA TRP A 44 5.15 -3.85 -0.81
C TRP A 44 4.92 -4.27 0.64
N LYS A 45 4.17 -3.45 1.37
CA LYS A 45 3.76 -3.68 2.76
C LYS A 45 2.24 -3.74 2.81
N GLU A 46 1.70 -4.72 3.55
CA GLU A 46 0.26 -4.84 3.72
C GLU A 46 -0.27 -3.75 4.67
N LEU A 47 -1.37 -3.10 4.29
CA LEU A 47 -2.04 -2.12 5.13
C LEU A 47 -3.15 -2.83 5.93
N ALA A 48 -2.76 -3.58 6.96
CA ALA A 48 -3.64 -4.46 7.73
C ALA A 48 -4.44 -3.75 8.85
N ASN A 49 -4.67 -2.43 8.76
CA ASN A 49 -5.23 -1.65 9.88
C ASN A 49 -6.77 -1.80 9.98
N GLY A 50 -7.25 -2.99 10.36
CA GLY A 50 -8.67 -3.28 10.59
C GLY A 50 -9.45 -3.73 9.35
N LEU A 51 -8.79 -3.91 8.20
CA LEU A 51 -9.41 -4.45 7.00
C LEU A 51 -9.43 -5.99 7.04
N PRO A 52 -10.59 -6.65 6.83
CA PRO A 52 -10.61 -8.09 6.60
C PRO A 52 -9.93 -8.41 5.27
N THR A 53 -9.50 -9.66 5.08
CA THR A 53 -9.01 -10.15 3.77
C THR A 53 -10.15 -10.08 2.74
N ILE A 54 -10.18 -9.02 1.94
CA ILE A 54 -11.20 -8.75 0.94
C ILE A 54 -10.57 -8.14 -0.31
N ALA A 55 -11.16 -8.46 -1.46
CA ALA A 55 -10.77 -7.85 -2.73
C ALA A 55 -11.05 -6.34 -2.72
N VAL A 56 -9.98 -5.56 -2.83
CA VAL A 56 -10.01 -4.11 -3.05
C VAL A 56 -9.95 -3.88 -4.54
N ARG A 57 -11.06 -3.41 -5.11
CA ARG A 57 -11.23 -3.22 -6.55
C ARG A 57 -10.82 -1.83 -7.01
N ASP A 58 -10.94 -0.85 -6.12
CA ASP A 58 -10.70 0.54 -6.46
C ASP A 58 -10.06 1.27 -5.29
N ILE A 59 -9.25 2.28 -5.61
CA ILE A 59 -8.56 3.13 -4.66
C ILE A 59 -8.72 4.57 -5.15
N ALA A 60 -9.05 5.48 -4.25
CA ALA A 60 -9.12 6.90 -4.56
C ALA A 60 -8.46 7.72 -3.46
N ILE A 61 -7.71 8.73 -3.86
CA ILE A 61 -7.01 9.63 -2.94
C ILE A 61 -7.75 10.96 -2.87
N GLN A 62 -8.18 11.35 -1.68
CA GLN A 62 -8.69 12.68 -1.42
C GLN A 62 -7.54 13.61 -1.05
N ARG A 63 -7.15 14.49 -1.98
CA ARG A 63 -5.93 15.31 -1.86
C ARG A 63 -5.95 16.32 -0.72
N ARG A 64 -7.13 16.85 -0.37
CA ARG A 64 -7.23 17.92 0.63
C ARG A 64 -6.85 17.47 2.04
N GLU A 65 -7.31 16.29 2.42
CA GLU A 65 -7.09 15.72 3.76
C GLU A 65 -6.01 14.62 3.77
N ASN A 66 -5.55 14.20 2.59
CA ASN A 66 -4.75 12.98 2.42
C ASN A 66 -5.52 11.74 2.91
N ASP A 67 -6.80 11.62 2.59
CA ASP A 67 -7.56 10.42 2.92
C ASP A 67 -7.45 9.40 1.79
N LEU A 68 -7.33 8.12 2.16
CA LEU A 68 -7.30 7.00 1.23
C LEU A 68 -8.63 6.26 1.28
N VAL A 69 -9.37 6.30 0.18
CA VAL A 69 -10.66 5.62 0.04
C VAL A 69 -10.46 4.31 -0.71
N LEU A 70 -10.98 3.22 -0.17
CA LEU A 70 -10.83 1.87 -0.69
C LEU A 70 -12.21 1.28 -1.04
N GLY A 71 -12.44 1.02 -2.32
CA GLY A 71 -13.64 0.34 -2.80
C GLY A 71 -13.48 -1.18 -2.72
N THR A 72 -14.25 -1.84 -1.85
CA THR A 72 -14.19 -3.30 -1.68
C THR A 72 -15.32 -4.02 -2.41
N PHE A 73 -15.07 -5.27 -2.78
CA PHE A 73 -16.09 -6.10 -3.42
C PHE A 73 -17.09 -6.65 -2.39
N GLY A 74 -18.28 -6.06 -2.31
CA GLY A 74 -19.41 -6.59 -1.53
C GLY A 74 -19.47 -6.16 -0.07
N ARG A 75 -18.57 -5.29 0.40
CA ARG A 75 -18.59 -4.74 1.78
C ARG A 75 -18.59 -3.21 1.84
N GLY A 76 -18.85 -2.54 0.72
CA GLY A 76 -18.86 -1.08 0.64
C GLY A 76 -17.46 -0.50 0.46
N PHE A 77 -17.21 0.65 1.08
CA PHE A 77 -15.91 1.33 1.03
C PHE A 77 -15.34 1.55 2.44
N TYR A 78 -14.02 1.59 2.51
CA TYR A 78 -13.28 1.94 3.72
C TYR A 78 -12.53 3.25 3.48
N VAL A 79 -12.34 4.03 4.53
CA VAL A 79 -11.55 5.27 4.49
C VAL A 79 -10.46 5.15 5.54
N LEU A 80 -9.22 5.33 5.11
CA LEU A 80 -8.11 5.60 6.01
C LEU A 80 -7.92 7.11 6.07
N ASP A 81 -8.19 7.66 7.24
CA ASP A 81 -7.98 9.07 7.54
C ASP A 81 -6.48 9.37 7.58
N ASP A 82 -6.07 10.42 6.87
CA ASP A 82 -4.70 10.92 6.80
C ASP A 82 -3.61 9.84 6.66
N TYR A 83 -3.37 9.38 5.43
CA TYR A 83 -2.29 8.45 5.13
C TYR A 83 -0.90 9.11 5.11
N SER A 84 -0.77 10.41 5.38
CA SER A 84 0.50 11.14 5.24
C SER A 84 1.64 10.56 6.09
N VAL A 85 1.31 9.93 7.22
CA VAL A 85 2.28 9.21 8.08
C VAL A 85 3.03 8.13 7.30
N LEU A 86 2.39 7.48 6.33
CA LEU A 86 3.01 6.44 5.51
C LEU A 86 4.18 6.96 4.67
N ARG A 87 4.22 8.27 4.36
CA ARG A 87 5.34 8.91 3.64
C ARG A 87 6.65 8.86 4.43
N SER A 88 6.55 8.79 5.76
CA SER A 88 7.69 8.75 6.67
C SER A 88 8.17 7.32 6.98
N ILE A 89 7.44 6.31 6.52
CA ILE A 89 7.79 4.92 6.72
C ILE A 89 8.88 4.54 5.71
N GLU A 90 10.14 4.65 6.14
CA GLU A 90 11.25 4.09 5.38
C GLU A 90 11.14 2.56 5.31
N ASN A 91 11.72 1.97 4.27
CA ASN A 91 11.98 0.53 4.25
C ASN A 91 13.02 0.23 5.33
N SER A 92 12.56 -0.22 6.49
CA SER A 92 13.41 -0.76 7.54
C SER A 92 13.92 -2.14 7.15
N ASP A 93 14.62 -2.22 6.02
CA ASP A 93 15.53 -3.32 5.69
C ASP A 93 16.95 -2.84 6.00
N LYS A 94 17.20 -2.53 7.27
CA LYS A 94 18.56 -2.55 7.79
C LYS A 94 18.81 -3.94 8.35
N GLU A 95 19.28 -4.85 7.51
CA GLU A 95 20.16 -5.91 8.02
C GLU A 95 21.37 -5.22 8.67
N SER A 96 21.39 -5.20 10.00
CA SER A 96 22.64 -5.21 10.76
C SER A 96 22.45 -6.15 11.95
N CYS A 97 22.07 -7.38 11.64
CA CYS A 97 22.42 -8.50 12.49
C CYS A 97 23.82 -8.95 12.06
N CYS A 98 24.79 -8.84 12.98
CA CYS A 98 26.19 -9.27 12.87
C CYS A 98 27.18 -8.29 12.22
N THR A 99 27.57 -7.26 12.98
CA THR A 99 29.00 -6.99 13.19
C THR A 99 29.19 -6.59 14.65
N ASN A 100 29.32 -7.61 15.50
CA ASN A 100 29.92 -7.46 16.82
C ASN A 100 30.95 -8.59 17.01
N ILE A 101 32.22 -8.16 17.08
CA ILE A 101 33.45 -8.89 17.45
C ILE A 101 34.10 -9.69 16.32
#